data_AF-A0A3D0MXJ6-F1
#
_entry.id   AF-A0A3D0MXJ6-F1
#
_cell.length_a   1.000
_cell.length_b   1.000
_cell.length_c   1.000
_cell.angle_alpha   90.00
_cell.angle_beta   90.00
_cell.angle_gamma   90.00
#
_symmetry.space_group_name_H-M   'P 1'
#
loop_
_entity.id
_entity.type
_entity.pdbx_description
1 polymer ?
#
loop_
_entity_poly.entity_id
_entity_poly.type
_entity_poly.pdbx_seq_one_letter_code
_entity_poly.pdbx_strand_id
1 'polypeptide(L)' 'MLGNIWSERLGRNITTNGRHRAVLVNGKVYDNINPNGVDYDVWKNDLFSPSGYNVTSTDF' A
#
# COMPACT_ATOMS: atom_id res chain seq x y z
N MET A 1 2.98 18.92 -4.62
CA MET A 1 2.31 17.80 -5.30
C MET A 1 1.42 17.11 -4.29
N LEU A 2 0.23 16.66 -4.69
CA LEU A 2 -0.68 15.92 -3.80
C LEU A 2 -0.11 14.52 -3.56
N GLY A 3 0.06 14.14 -2.28
CA GLY A 3 0.55 12.82 -1.89
C GLY A 3 -0.59 11.82 -1.69
N ASN A 4 -1.61 11.83 -2.53
CA ASN A 4 -2.73 10.92 -2.29
C ASN A 4 -2.38 9.50 -2.73
N ILE A 5 -2.74 8.52 -1.90
CA ILE A 5 -2.75 7.11 -2.28
C ILE A 5 -4.18 6.61 -2.09
N TRP A 6 -4.77 6.16 -3.18
CA TRP A 6 -6.11 5.60 -3.26
C TRP A 6 -6.05 4.07 -3.16
N SER A 7 -6.99 3.47 -2.44
CA SER A 7 -7.23 2.03 -2.48
C SER A 7 -8.44 1.75 -3.37
N GLU A 8 -8.23 1.02 -4.46
CA GLU A 8 -9.29 0.60 -5.36
C GLU A 8 -10.30 -0.31 -4.67
N ARG A 9 -9.82 -1.22 -3.80
CA ARG A 9 -10.66 -2.16 -3.05
C ARG A 9 -11.55 -1.47 -2.01
N LEU A 10 -11.05 -0.42 -1.35
CA LEU A 10 -11.81 0.32 -0.34
C LEU A 10 -12.61 1.49 -0.93
N GLY A 11 -12.35 1.86 -2.18
CA GLY A 11 -13.02 2.99 -2.84
C GLY A 11 -12.80 4.32 -2.12
N ARG A 12 -11.62 4.52 -1.50
CA ARG A 12 -11.30 5.74 -0.75
C ARG A 12 -9.80 6.04 -0.72
N ASN A 13 -9.49 7.31 -0.43
CA ASN A 13 -8.13 7.77 -0.16
C ASN A 13 -7.66 7.22 1.19
N ILE A 14 -6.51 6.56 1.23
CA ILE A 14 -5.94 5.96 2.45
C ILE A 14 -4.82 6.80 3.06
N THR A 15 -4.22 7.72 2.30
CA THR A 15 -3.29 8.73 2.82
C THR A 15 -3.29 9.97 1.94
N THR A 16 -2.96 11.12 2.52
CA THR A 16 -2.79 12.42 1.85
C THR A 16 -1.33 12.87 1.76
N ASN A 17 -0.40 12.14 2.37
CA ASN A 17 1.01 12.55 2.52
C ASN A 17 2.00 11.76 1.63
N GLY A 18 1.49 10.84 0.81
CA GLY A 18 2.22 10.10 -0.21
C GLY A 18 2.94 8.88 0.32
N ARG A 19 2.67 8.50 1.57
CA ARG A 19 3.37 7.42 2.25
C ARG A 19 2.38 6.40 2.78
N HIS A 20 2.59 5.15 2.40
CA HIS A 20 1.94 3.98 2.96
C HIS A 20 3.04 3.01 3.44
N ARG A 21 2.86 2.40 4.61
CA ARG A 21 3.83 1.48 5.21
C ARG A 21 3.14 0.16 5.52
N ALA A 22 3.83 -0.92 5.23
CA ALA A 22 3.37 -2.27 5.48
C ALA A 22 4.55 -3.17 5.84
N VAL A 23 4.25 -4.36 6.36
CA VAL A 23 5.23 -5.39 6.71
C VAL A 23 5.03 -6.58 5.79
N LEU A 24 6.08 -7.02 5.10
CA LEU A 24 6.07 -8.21 4.25
C LEU A 24 6.63 -9.42 5.04
N VAL A 25 5.83 -10.46 5.22
CA VAL A 25 6.21 -11.72 5.89
C VAL A 25 5.72 -12.90 5.06
N ASN A 26 6.62 -13.80 4.67
CA ASN A 26 6.29 -15.02 3.91
C ASN A 26 5.39 -14.76 2.68
N GLY A 27 5.68 -13.70 1.92
CA GLY A 27 4.93 -13.32 0.71
C GLY A 27 3.62 -12.54 0.97
N LYS A 28 3.23 -12.37 2.24
CA LYS A 28 2.04 -11.61 2.63
C LYS A 28 2.39 -10.25 3.20
N VAL A 29 1.64 -9.24 2.79
CA VAL A 29 1.74 -7.86 3.24
C VAL A 29 0.68 -7.59 4.30
N TYR A 30 1.12 -7.06 5.44
CA TYR A 30 0.31 -6.69 6.59
C TYR A 30 0.37 -5.18 6.80
N ASP A 31 -0.79 -4.55 6.92
CA ASP A 31 -0.93 -3.12 7.24
C ASP A 31 -2.29 -2.86 7.92
N ASN A 32 -2.61 -1.59 8.19
CA ASN A 32 -3.85 -1.21 8.86
C ASN A 32 -5.13 -1.56 8.06
N ILE A 33 -5.03 -1.78 6.74
CA ILE A 33 -6.19 -2.10 5.88
C ILE A 33 -6.23 -3.58 5.46
N ASN A 34 -5.19 -4.34 5.79
CA ASN A 34 -5.02 -5.78 5.56
C ASN A 34 -4.52 -6.49 6.84
N PRO A 35 -5.31 -6.51 7.93
CA PRO A 35 -4.87 -7.05 9.22
C PRO A 35 -4.59 -8.57 9.17
N ASN A 36 -5.23 -9.30 8.26
CA ASN A 36 -5.05 -10.74 8.09
C ASN A 36 -3.95 -11.08 7.06
N GLY A 37 -3.26 -10.07 6.53
CA GLY A 37 -2.32 -10.22 5.44
C GLY A 37 -3.00 -10.42 4.09
N VAL A 38 -2.32 -9.97 3.04
CA VAL A 38 -2.75 -10.14 1.65
C VAL A 38 -1.50 -10.42 0.80
N ASP A 39 -1.64 -11.13 -0.31
CA ASP A 39 -0.48 -11.40 -1.18
C ASP A 39 0.12 -10.09 -1.70
N TYR A 40 1.44 -10.04 -1.83
CA TYR A 40 2.16 -8.82 -2.22
C TYR A 40 1.64 -8.18 -3.52
N ASP A 41 1.35 -8.98 -4.55
CA ASP A 41 0.86 -8.47 -5.82
C ASP A 41 -0.57 -7.91 -5.70
N VAL A 42 -1.41 -8.53 -4.86
CA VAL A 42 -2.76 -8.03 -4.58
C VAL A 42 -2.68 -6.71 -3.81
N TRP A 43 -1.79 -6.60 -2.82
CA TRP A 43 -1.53 -5.35 -2.11
C TRP A 43 -1.07 -4.24 -3.07
N LYS A 44 -0.09 -4.53 -3.93
CA LYS A 44 0.47 -3.57 -4.87
C LYS A 44 -0.57 -3.08 -5.88
N ASN A 45 -1.41 -3.98 -6.37
CA ASN A 45 -2.47 -3.66 -7.34
C ASN A 45 -3.65 -2.89 -6.72
N ASP A 46 -3.84 -2.94 -5.39
CA ASP A 46 -4.85 -2.14 -4.69
C ASP A 46 -4.47 -0.64 -4.65
N LEU A 47 -3.17 -0.32 -4.71
CA LEU A 47 -2.67 1.04 -4.54
C LEU A 47 -2.63 1.81 -5.86
N PHE A 48 -3.34 2.94 -5.89
CA PHE A 48 -3.31 3.90 -6.99
C PHE A 48 -2.81 5.27 -6.53
N SER A 49 -1.92 5.88 -7.31
CA SER A 49 -1.44 7.25 -7.13
C SER A 49 -1.38 7.93 -8.50
N PRO A 50 -2.01 9.10 -8.69
CA PRO A 50 -2.03 9.80 -10.00
C PRO A 50 -0.63 10.16 -10.52
N SER A 51 0.33 10.39 -9.63
CA SER A 51 1.73 10.68 -9.98
C SER A 51 2.62 9.43 -10.00
N GLY A 52 2.03 8.23 -9.89
CA GLY A 52 2.74 6.99 -9.64
C GLY A 52 3.24 6.88 -8.19
N TYR A 53 3.85 5.73 -7.88
CA TYR A 53 4.47 5.45 -6.59
C TYR A 53 5.71 4.58 -6.78
N ASN A 54 6.63 4.64 -5.80
CA ASN A 54 7.78 3.75 -5.71
C ASN A 54 7.64 2.91 -4.44
N VAL A 55 7.88 1.60 -4.55
CA VAL A 55 7.94 0.70 -3.40
C VAL A 55 9.40 0.47 -3.07
N THR A 56 9.78 0.77 -1.83
CA THR A 56 11.12 0.52 -1.30
C THR A 56 11.02 -0.45 -0.15
N SER A 57 11.89 -1.45 -0.12
CA SER A 57 11.96 -2.45 0.96
C SER A 57 13.27 -2.29 1.74
N THR A 58 13.21 -2.54 3.04
CA THR A 58 14.39 -2.68 3.91
C THR A 58 14.17 -3.87 4.81
N ASP A 59 15.23 -4.66 5.00
CA ASP A 59 15.26 -5.70 6.02
C ASP A 59 15.75 -5.10 7.35
N PHE A 60 15.53 -5.81 8.45
CA PHE A 60 15.95 -5.44 9.80
C PHE A 60 17.22 -6.17 10.21
#